data_AF-A0A563U2D8-F1
#
_entry.id   AF-A0A563U2D8-F1
#
_cell.length_a   1.000
_cell.length_b   1.000
_cell.length_c   1.000
_cell.angle_alpha   90.00
_cell.angle_beta   90.00
_cell.angle_gamma   90.00
#
_symmetry.space_group_name_H-M   'P 1'
#
loop_
_entity.id
_entity.type
_entity.pdbx_description
1 polymer ?
#
loop_
_entity_poly.entity_id
_entity_poly.type
_entity_poly.pdbx_seq_one_letter_code
_entity_poly.pdbx_strand_id
1 'polypeptide(L)'
;MNLELTPKLLNFLKAQGFRYCLSKTTFSGSDEEQVKIELKPTKYKPNTRCLPGNFDTHFAIGREPTQMAKGVNDLLIMVGLDIETSALYILSVLHELKKSKKPNAEEVKNLLKII
;
A
#
# COMPACT_ATOMS: atom_id res chain seq x y z
N MET A 1 5.08 -8.28 -4.52
CA MET A 1 3.83 -7.88 -5.19
C MET A 1 3.65 -6.39 -4.99
N ASN A 2 3.09 -5.66 -5.97
CA ASN A 2 2.75 -4.25 -5.82
C ASN A 2 1.23 -4.11 -5.78
N LEU A 3 0.70 -3.51 -4.72
CA LEU A 3 -0.74 -3.31 -4.51
C LEU A 3 -1.04 -1.82 -4.43
N GLU A 4 -2.20 -1.37 -4.92
CA GLU A 4 -2.62 0.01 -4.72
C GLU A 4 -2.83 0.29 -3.22
N LEU A 5 -2.40 1.45 -2.76
CA LEU A 5 -2.55 1.84 -1.37
C LEU A 5 -4.02 2.14 -1.06
N THR A 6 -4.63 1.28 -0.25
CA THR A 6 -5.99 1.47 0.28
C THR A 6 -5.98 1.62 1.80
N PRO A 7 -7.04 2.17 2.42
CA PRO A 7 -7.12 2.26 3.88
C PRO A 7 -7.09 0.86 4.53
N LYS A 8 -7.66 -0.14 3.84
CA LYS A 8 -7.66 -1.53 4.27
C LYS A 8 -6.25 -2.12 4.31
N LEU A 9 -5.49 -1.97 3.23
CA LEU A 9 -4.10 -2.41 3.18
C LEU A 9 -3.27 -1.70 4.26
N LEU A 10 -3.44 -0.38 4.42
CA LEU A 10 -2.73 0.38 5.44
C LEU A 10 -3.02 -0.10 6.86
N ASN A 11 -4.29 -0.40 7.17
CA ASN A 11 -4.68 -0.92 8.48
C ASN A 11 -4.12 -2.33 8.73
N PHE A 12 -4.12 -3.19 7.70
CA PHE A 12 -3.46 -4.49 7.76
C PHE A 12 -1.96 -4.33 8.09
N LEU A 13 -1.25 -3.45 7.41
CA LEU A 13 0.17 -3.21 7.66
C LEU A 13 0.43 -2.69 9.08
N LYS A 14 -0.39 -1.76 9.58
CA LYS A 14 -0.32 -1.29 10.97
C LYS A 14 -0.51 -2.44 11.97
N ALA A 15 -1.49 -3.33 11.72
CA ALA A 15 -1.75 -4.49 12.56
C ALA A 15 -0.60 -5.51 12.56
N GLN A 16 0.10 -5.66 11.43
CA GLN A 16 1.30 -6.49 11.31
C GLN A 16 2.56 -5.86 11.93
N GLY A 17 2.44 -4.66 12.52
CA GLY A 17 3.51 -3.97 13.22
C GLY A 17 4.41 -3.12 12.33
N PHE A 18 4.04 -2.87 11.07
CA PHE A 18 4.74 -1.88 10.25
C PHE A 18 4.49 -0.48 10.80
N ARG A 19 5.54 0.34 10.85
CA ARG A 19 5.53 1.68 11.48
C ARG A 19 5.98 2.79 10.54
N TYR A 20 6.70 2.45 9.49
CA TYR A 20 7.24 3.40 8.52
C TYR A 20 7.05 2.87 7.10
N CYS A 21 7.16 3.76 6.12
CA CYS A 21 7.25 3.41 4.70
C CYS A 21 8.43 4.15 4.10
N LEU A 22 9.34 3.44 3.43
CA LEU A 22 10.24 4.08 2.46
C LEU A 22 9.41 4.53 1.27
N SER A 23 9.74 5.68 0.68
CA SER A 23 9.01 6.25 -0.43
C SER A 23 9.94 6.58 -1.59
N LYS A 24 9.51 6.22 -2.78
CA LYS A 24 10.14 6.55 -4.05
C LYS A 24 9.10 7.22 -4.94
N THR A 25 9.44 8.33 -5.57
CA THR A 25 8.58 9.01 -6.54
C THR A 25 9.16 8.87 -7.94
N THR A 26 8.32 8.49 -8.90
CA THR A 26 8.69 8.36 -10.31
C THR A 26 7.71 9.14 -11.17
N PHE A 27 8.24 9.88 -12.15
CA PHE A 27 7.46 10.62 -13.14
C PHE A 27 7.49 9.85 -14.47
N SER A 28 6.33 9.49 -15.02
CA SER A 28 6.22 8.96 -16.38
C SER A 28 6.05 10.12 -17.37
N GLY A 29 7.08 10.38 -18.18
CA GLY A 29 7.12 11.52 -19.10
C GLY A 29 6.36 11.34 -20.43
N SER A 30 5.17 10.75 -20.43
CA SER A 30 4.31 10.64 -21.62
C SER A 30 2.92 11.17 -21.31
N ASP A 31 2.44 12.13 -22.12
CA ASP A 31 1.13 12.83 -22.31
C ASP A 31 0.03 12.83 -21.22
N GLU A 32 0.01 11.88 -20.30
CA GLU A 32 -0.74 11.87 -19.05
C GLU A 32 0.27 11.79 -17.89
N GLU A 33 0.73 12.94 -17.38
CA GLU A 33 1.68 13.05 -16.26
C GLU A 33 1.11 12.47 -14.95
N GLN A 34 1.04 11.14 -14.83
CA GLN A 34 0.69 10.49 -13.58
C GLN A 34 1.93 10.38 -12.70
N VAL A 35 1.89 11.05 -11.55
CA VAL A 35 2.93 10.91 -10.54
C VAL A 35 2.72 9.58 -9.83
N LYS A 36 3.72 8.69 -9.90
CA LYS A 36 3.67 7.40 -9.21
C LYS A 36 4.52 7.46 -7.94
N ILE A 37 3.92 7.07 -6.82
CA ILE A 37 4.62 6.92 -5.53
C ILE A 37 4.66 5.43 -5.18
N GLU A 38 5.86 4.89 -4.99
CA GLU A 38 6.07 3.54 -4.49
C GLU A 38 6.43 3.59 -3.00
N LEU A 39 5.68 2.85 -2.18
CA LEU A 39 5.88 2.73 -0.74
C LEU A 39 6.39 1.33 -0.40
N LYS A 40 7.45 1.23 0.39
CA LYS A 40 7.93 -0.04 0.97
C LYS A 40 7.78 -0.01 2.48
N PRO A 41 6.83 -0.77 3.07
CA PRO A 41 6.61 -0.78 4.51
C PRO A 41 7.82 -1.34 5.26
N THR A 42 8.15 -0.74 6.40
CA THR A 42 9.19 -1.20 7.33
C THR A 42 8.70 -1.17 8.77
N LYS A 43 9.11 -2.15 9.57
CA LYS A 43 8.80 -2.20 11.02
C LYS A 43 9.67 -1.23 11.82
N TYR A 44 10.88 -0.98 11.34
CA TYR A 44 11.87 -0.13 11.99
C TYR A 44 12.04 1.19 11.26
N LYS A 45 12.42 2.23 12.01
CA LYS A 45 12.70 3.55 11.46
C LYS A 45 13.91 3.46 10.51
N PRO A 46 13.77 3.85 9.24
CA PRO A 46 14.89 3.88 8.31
C PRO A 46 15.98 4.87 8.75
N ASN A 47 17.24 4.52 8.48
CA ASN A 47 18.35 5.45 8.63
C ASN A 47 18.38 6.38 7.40
N THR A 48 18.17 7.68 7.62
CA THR A 48 18.14 8.70 6.56
C THR A 48 19.46 8.85 5.81
N ARG A 49 20.60 8.48 6.43
CA ARG A 49 21.92 8.55 5.79
C ARG A 49 22.19 7.40 4.82
N CYS A 50 21.42 6.31 4.91
CA CYS A 50 21.60 5.09 4.13
C CYS A 50 20.25 4.51 3.73
N LEU A 51 19.43 5.31 3.03
CA LEU A 51 18.24 4.76 2.40
C LEU A 51 18.68 3.78 1.30
N PRO A 52 18.00 2.63 1.14
CA PRO A 52 18.27 1.73 0.02
C PRO A 52 18.11 2.50 -1.29
N GLY A 53 19.06 2.34 -2.20
CA GLY A 53 19.48 3.36 -3.18
C GLY A 53 18.46 3.95 -4.16
N ASN A 54 17.20 3.54 -4.11
CA ASN A 54 16.13 4.07 -4.97
C ASN A 54 15.02 4.76 -4.18
N PHE A 55 15.14 4.95 -2.87
CA PHE A 55 14.12 5.61 -2.05
C PHE A 55 14.56 7.03 -1.69
N ASP A 56 13.68 7.99 -1.95
CA ASP A 56 13.94 9.42 -1.78
C ASP A 56 13.73 9.87 -0.34
N THR A 57 12.79 9.25 0.36
CA THR A 57 12.43 9.62 1.74
C THR A 57 11.78 8.46 2.49
N HIS A 58 11.36 8.71 3.73
CA HIS A 58 10.51 7.81 4.49
C HIS A 58 9.42 8.57 5.25
N PHE A 59 8.29 7.92 5.44
CA PHE A 59 7.15 8.44 6.20
C PHE A 59 6.83 7.56 7.40
N ALA A 60 6.27 8.16 8.44
CA ALA A 60 5.62 7.38 9.49
C ALA A 60 4.28 6.86 8.94
N ILE A 61 4.00 5.56 9.05
CA ILE A 61 2.81 4.93 8.44
C ILE A 61 1.49 5.53 8.95
N GLY A 62 1.51 6.09 10.16
CA GLY A 62 0.35 6.74 10.79
C GLY A 62 0.11 8.19 10.36
N ARG A 63 0.96 8.76 9.49
CA ARG A 63 0.87 10.16 9.05
C ARG A 63 0.56 10.24 7.55
N GLU A 64 1.55 10.53 6.72
CA GLU A 64 1.38 10.80 5.29
C GLU A 64 0.72 9.62 4.55
N PRO A 65 1.11 8.35 4.79
CA PRO A 65 0.44 7.20 4.16
C PRO A 65 -1.03 7.06 4.56
N THR A 66 -1.45 7.58 5.72
CA THR A 66 -2.87 7.57 6.12
C THR A 66 -3.70 8.56 5.31
N GLN A 67 -3.10 9.66 4.85
CA GLN A 67 -3.74 10.61 3.94
C GLN A 67 -3.76 10.05 2.52
N MET A 68 -2.61 9.55 2.05
CA MET A 68 -2.45 8.92 0.74
C MET A 68 -3.43 7.76 0.50
N ALA A 69 -3.69 6.95 1.52
CA ALA A 69 -4.61 5.81 1.41
C ALA A 69 -6.07 6.21 1.13
N LYS A 70 -6.45 7.48 1.31
CA LYS A 70 -7.79 7.96 0.93
C LYS A 70 -7.90 8.30 -0.57
N GLY A 71 -6.81 8.14 -1.32
CA GLY A 71 -6.68 8.59 -2.70
C GLY A 71 -6.18 10.03 -2.75
N VAL A 72 -5.37 10.32 -3.76
CA VAL A 72 -4.98 11.67 -4.15
C VAL A 72 -5.17 11.75 -5.66
N ASN A 73 -5.81 12.81 -6.15
CA ASN A 73 -6.04 12.98 -7.59
C ASN A 73 -4.70 12.96 -8.34
N ASP A 74 -4.70 12.34 -9.52
CA ASP A 74 -3.56 12.30 -10.45
C ASP A 74 -2.29 11.65 -9.88
N LEU A 75 -2.44 10.87 -8.80
CA LEU A 75 -1.36 10.16 -8.11
C LEU A 75 -1.68 8.68 -7.95
N LEU A 76 -0.86 7.83 -8.58
CA LEU A 76 -0.92 6.39 -8.38
C LEU A 76 0.03 6.00 -7.24
N ILE A 77 -0.53 5.52 -6.13
CA ILE A 77 0.25 5.16 -4.95
C ILE A 77 0.26 3.64 -4.77
N MET A 78 1.43 3.04 -4.96
CA MET A 78 1.62 1.59 -4.91
C MET A 78 2.43 1.19 -3.69
N VAL A 79 2.10 0.05 -3.08
CA VAL A 79 2.82 -0.55 -1.95
C VAL A 79 3.51 -1.83 -2.39
N GLY A 80 4.83 -1.85 -2.27
CA GLY A 80 5.65 -3.02 -2.53
C GLY A 80 5.74 -3.93 -1.31
N LEU A 81 5.23 -5.15 -1.44
CA LEU A 81 5.23 -6.18 -0.40
C LEU A 81 6.09 -7.38 -0.81
N ASP A 82 6.75 -8.01 0.17
CA ASP A 82 7.33 -9.34 0.00
C ASP A 82 6.25 -10.43 -0.11
N ILE A 83 6.65 -11.63 -0.51
CA ILE A 83 5.74 -12.74 -0.79
C ILE A 83 4.91 -13.11 0.45
N GLU A 84 5.56 -13.17 1.61
CA GLU A 84 4.92 -13.56 2.87
C GLU A 84 3.84 -12.56 3.28
N THR A 85 4.18 -11.27 3.31
CA THR A 85 3.24 -10.20 3.68
C THR A 85 2.10 -10.10 2.68
N SER A 86 2.37 -10.29 1.38
CA SER A 86 1.36 -10.32 0.33
C SER A 86 0.37 -11.48 0.55
N ALA A 87 0.88 -12.68 0.83
CA ALA A 87 0.05 -13.86 1.08
C ALA A 87 -0.83 -13.68 2.32
N LEU A 88 -0.26 -13.16 3.41
CA LEU A 88 -1.02 -12.85 4.63
C LEU A 88 -2.14 -11.85 4.38
N TYR A 89 -1.88 -10.82 3.57
CA TYR A 89 -2.91 -9.85 3.21
C TYR A 89 -4.04 -10.50 2.40
N ILE A 90 -3.71 -11.26 1.36
CA ILE A 90 -4.70 -11.98 0.54
C ILE A 90 -5.55 -12.90 1.40
N LEU A 91 -4.93 -13.69 2.29
CA LEU A 91 -5.65 -14.56 3.21
C LEU A 91 -6.60 -13.79 4.13
N SER A 92 -6.18 -12.61 4.61
CA SER A 92 -7.03 -11.75 5.44
C SER A 92 -8.28 -11.27 4.69
N VAL A 93 -8.12 -10.86 3.42
CA VAL A 93 -9.21 -10.44 2.54
C VAL A 93 -10.16 -11.61 2.25
N LEU A 94 -9.62 -12.79 1.91
CA LEU A 94 -10.41 -13.99 1.63
C LEU A 94 -11.20 -14.47 2.85
N HIS A 95 -10.62 -14.35 4.05
CA HIS A 95 -11.30 -14.73 5.29
C HIS A 95 -12.47 -13.78 5.60
N GLU A 96 -12.32 -12.48 5.35
CA GLU A 96 -13.43 -11.53 5.48
C GLU A 96 -14.56 -11.81 4.47
N LEU A 97 -14.22 -12.16 3.23
CA LEU A 97 -15.19 -12.56 2.21
C LEU A 97 -16.02 -13.78 2.64
N LYS A 98 -15.38 -14.80 3.23
CA LYS A 98 -16.09 -16.00 3.73
C LYS A 98 -17.03 -15.71 4.90
N LYS A 99 -16.78 -14.66 5.67
CA LYS A 99 -17.68 -14.24 6.77
C LYS A 99 -18.92 -13.51 6.29
N SER A 100 -18.87 -12.86 5.12
CA SER A 100 -20.07 -12.34 4.46
C SER A 100 -20.88 -13.53 3.94
N LYS A 101 -21.99 -13.88 4.60
CA LYS A 101 -22.77 -15.12 4.32
C LYS A 101 -23.32 -15.22 2.89
N LYS A 102 -23.29 -14.13 2.10
CA LYS A 102 -23.52 -14.05 0.64
C LYS A 102 -22.86 -12.74 0.18
N PRO A 103 -21.57 -12.73 -0.18
CA PRO A 103 -20.95 -11.51 -0.66
C PRO A 103 -21.63 -11.13 -1.98
N ASN A 104 -22.20 -9.93 -2.06
CA ASN A 104 -22.81 -9.50 -3.31
C ASN A 104 -21.70 -9.23 -4.36
N ALA A 105 -22.04 -9.23 -5.65
CA ALA A 105 -21.06 -9.04 -6.72
C ALA A 105 -20.26 -7.73 -6.61
N GLU A 106 -20.84 -6.70 -5.99
CA GLU A 106 -20.22 -5.39 -5.76
C GLU A 106 -19.22 -5.42 -4.60
N GLU A 107 -19.51 -6.16 -3.52
CA GLU A 107 -18.58 -6.41 -2.41
C GLU A 107 -17.35 -7.17 -2.91
N VAL A 108 -17.57 -8.19 -3.75
CA VAL A 108 -16.48 -8.96 -4.36
C VAL A 108 -15.66 -8.08 -5.29
N LYS A 109 -16.29 -7.26 -6.15
CA LYS A 109 -15.57 -6.32 -7.03
C LYS A 109 -14.76 -5.29 -6.24
N ASN A 110 -15.31 -4.70 -5.19
CA ASN A 110 -14.58 -3.73 -4.37
C ASN A 110 -13.40 -4.36 -3.62
N LEU A 111 -13.49 -5.65 -3.28
CA LEU A 111 -12.42 -6.38 -2.62
C LEU A 111 -11.35 -6.91 -3.60
N LEU A 112 -11.74 -7.23 -4.83
CA LEU A 112 -10.84 -7.69 -5.89
C LEU A 112 -10.16 -6.56 -6.67
N LYS A 113 -10.71 -5.35 -6.69
CA LYS A 113 -10.00 -4.14 -7.18
C LYS A 113 -8.71 -3.83 -6.39
N ILE A 114 -8.47 -4.54 -5.29
CA ILE A 114 -7.32 -4.37 -4.39
C ILE A 114 -6.22 -5.43 -4.64
N ILE A 115 -6.43 -6.40 -5.53
CA ILE A 115 -5.48 -7.48 -5.89
C ILE A 115 -4.97 -7.23 -7.31
#